data_AF-A0A9D9EF45-F1
#
_entry.id   AF-A0A9D9EF45-F1
#
_cell.length_a   1.000
_cell.length_b   1.000
_cell.length_c   1.000
_cell.angle_alpha   90.00
_cell.angle_beta   90.00
_cell.angle_gamma   90.00
#
_symmetry.space_group_name_H-M   'P 1'
#
loop_
_entity.id
_entity.type
_entity.pdbx_description
1 polymer ?
#
loop_
_entity_poly.entity_id
_entity_poly.type
_entity_poly.pdbx_seq_one_letter_code
_entity_poly.pdbx_strand_id
1 'polypeptide(L)'
;MSRWEDLCTRCGLCCREKVRLDRHSYLLRKASCVHLDPDSGLCTGYDRRFTLGVGCRKMTIFRAMFTPWLPPGCGYVAWAKAHHIRFARRVEWIIEP
;
A
#
# COMPACT_ATOMS: atom_id res chain seq x y z
N MET A 1 -11.89 13.48 8.20
CA MET A 1 -10.81 12.58 7.74
C MET A 1 -9.50 13.06 8.37
N SER A 2 -8.61 12.17 8.79
CA SER A 2 -7.33 12.60 9.36
C SER A 2 -6.40 13.02 8.22
N ARG A 3 -5.60 14.08 8.42
CA ARG A 3 -4.61 14.59 7.43
C ARG A 3 -3.69 13.51 6.86
N TRP A 4 -3.53 12.41 7.59
CA TRP A 4 -2.73 11.26 7.18
C TRP A 4 -3.39 10.44 6.07
N GLU A 5 -4.70 10.17 6.18
CA GLU A 5 -5.43 9.36 5.20
C GLU A 5 -5.58 10.12 3.86
N ASP A 6 -5.55 11.45 3.89
CA ASP A 6 -5.55 12.31 2.70
C ASP A 6 -4.29 12.14 1.83
N LEU A 7 -3.20 11.59 2.39
CA LEU A 7 -1.99 11.25 1.64
C LEU A 7 -2.17 10.01 0.77
N CYS A 8 -3.23 9.22 0.99
CA CYS A 8 -3.51 8.05 0.18
C CYS A 8 -3.87 8.48 -1.25
N THR A 9 -3.00 8.17 -2.21
CA THR A 9 -3.24 8.42 -3.65
C THR A 9 -4.26 7.45 -4.28
N ARG A 10 -4.89 6.59 -3.47
CA ARG A 10 -5.89 5.60 -3.88
C ARG A 10 -5.44 4.71 -5.05
N CYS A 11 -4.14 4.45 -5.19
CA CYS A 11 -3.56 3.72 -6.31
C CYS A 11 -3.87 2.21 -6.38
N GLY A 12 -4.68 1.66 -5.47
CA GLY A 12 -5.05 0.24 -5.45
C GLY A 12 -3.94 -0.76 -5.11
N LEU A 13 -2.66 -0.38 -5.16
CA LEU A 13 -1.52 -1.28 -4.91
C LEU A 13 -1.52 -1.85 -3.48
N CYS A 14 -2.03 -1.12 -2.50
CA CYS A 14 -2.17 -1.62 -1.13
C CYS A 14 -3.23 -2.74 -1.01
N CYS A 15 -4.23 -2.77 -1.92
CA CYS A 15 -5.34 -3.72 -1.95
C CYS A 15 -5.00 -5.05 -2.65
N ARG A 16 -3.85 -5.15 -3.31
CA ARG A 16 -3.35 -6.39 -3.92
C ARG A 16 -2.58 -7.23 -2.92
N GLU A 17 -2.63 -8.55 -3.11
CA GLU A 17 -1.85 -9.50 -2.31
C GLU A 17 -0.35 -9.29 -2.54
N LYS A 18 0.41 -9.30 -1.44
CA LYS A 18 1.86 -9.12 -1.43
C LYS A 18 2.50 -10.38 -0.89
N VAL A 19 3.26 -11.05 -1.73
CA VAL A 19 4.02 -12.24 -1.36
C VAL A 19 5.48 -11.82 -1.22
N ARG A 20 6.06 -12.05 -0.04
CA ARG A 20 7.50 -11.89 0.14
C ARG A 20 8.18 -13.06 -0.53
N LEU A 21 9.05 -12.80 -1.52
CA LEU A 21 9.81 -13.85 -2.20
C LEU A 21 11.14 -14.09 -1.47
N ASP A 22 11.85 -13.03 -1.09
CA ASP A 22 13.09 -13.11 -0.30
C ASP A 22 13.23 -11.92 0.68
N ARG A 23 14.43 -11.70 1.23
CA ARG A 23 14.69 -10.61 2.19
C ARG A 23 14.57 -9.21 1.57
N HIS A 24 14.73 -9.10 0.27
CA HIS A 24 14.82 -7.86 -0.50
C HIS A 24 13.83 -7.79 -1.67
N SER A 25 12.96 -8.78 -1.88
CA SER A 25 11.99 -8.77 -2.98
C SER A 25 10.56 -9.13 -2.55
N TYR A 26 9.61 -8.47 -3.20
CA TYR A 26 8.18 -8.69 -3.02
C TYR A 26 7.48 -8.83 -4.37
N LEU A 27 6.67 -9.88 -4.50
CA LEU A 27 5.74 -10.07 -5.59
C LEU A 27 4.39 -9.45 -5.23
N LEU A 28 3.92 -8.56 -6.09
CA LEU A 28 2.55 -8.04 -6.06
C LEU A 28 1.72 -8.87 -7.03
N ARG A 29 0.80 -9.69 -6.50
CA ARG A 29 -0.08 -10.49 -7.36
C ARG A 29 -1.04 -9.60 -8.15
N LYS A 30 -1.50 -10.14 -9.27
CA LYS A 30 -2.58 -9.54 -10.07
C LYS A 30 -3.91 -9.58 -9.34
N ALA A 31 -4.13 -10.63 -8.54
CA ALA A 31 -5.31 -10.78 -7.70
C ALA A 31 -5.46 -9.59 -6.74
N SER A 32 -6.58 -8.88 -6.90
CA SER A 32 -6.97 -7.75 -6.06
C SER A 32 -8.03 -8.15 -5.04
N CYS A 33 -8.15 -7.35 -3.98
CA CYS A 33 -9.29 -7.40 -3.08
C CYS A 33 -10.62 -7.33 -3.86
N VAL A 34 -11.64 -8.05 -3.38
CA VAL A 34 -13.02 -8.03 -3.92
C VAL A 34 -13.64 -6.62 -3.94
N HIS A 35 -13.13 -5.69 -3.13
CA HIS A 35 -13.58 -4.30 -3.08
C HIS A 35 -12.73 -3.34 -3.91
N LEU A 36 -11.78 -3.85 -4.73
CA LEU A 36 -11.06 -3.04 -5.70
C LEU A 36 -11.86 -3.03 -7.00
N ASP A 37 -12.26 -1.85 -7.43
CA ASP A 37 -12.86 -1.65 -8.75
C ASP A 37 -11.77 -1.78 -9.83
N PRO A 38 -11.90 -2.72 -10.78
CA PRO A 38 -10.90 -2.95 -11.82
C PRO A 38 -10.83 -1.81 -12.85
N ASP A 39 -11.90 -1.06 -13.05
CA ASP A 39 -11.96 0.01 -14.05
C ASP A 39 -11.38 1.32 -13.50
N SER A 40 -11.75 1.68 -12.27
CA SER A 40 -11.25 2.91 -11.63
C SER A 40 -9.96 2.72 -10.83
N GLY A 41 -9.62 1.49 -10.46
CA GLY A 41 -8.51 1.19 -9.55
C GLY A 41 -8.75 1.64 -8.10
N LEU A 42 -9.97 2.07 -7.77
CA LEU A 42 -10.35 2.60 -6.47
C LEU A 42 -10.97 1.53 -5.58
N CYS A 43 -10.78 1.66 -4.27
CA CYS A 43 -11.46 0.80 -3.31
C CYS A 43 -12.89 1.32 -3.06
N THR A 44 -13.89 0.53 -3.42
CA THR A 44 -15.31 0.87 -3.23
C THR A 44 -15.74 0.88 -1.76
N GLY A 45 -14.97 0.22 -0.90
CA GLY A 45 -15.21 0.10 0.54
C GLY A 45 -14.19 0.81 1.42
N TYR A 46 -13.46 1.82 0.90
CA TYR A 46 -12.29 2.38 1.60
C TYR A 46 -12.57 2.81 3.05
N ASP A 47 -13.69 3.48 3.31
CA ASP A 47 -14.03 3.97 4.65
C ASP A 47 -14.37 2.84 5.63
N ARG A 48 -14.87 1.72 5.12
CA ARG A 48 -15.25 0.53 5.91
C ARG A 48 -14.21 -0.59 5.82
N ARG A 49 -13.05 -0.36 5.21
CA ARG A 49 -12.07 -1.42 4.88
C ARG A 49 -11.60 -2.27 6.06
N PHE A 50 -11.63 -1.74 7.28
CA PHE A 50 -11.23 -2.47 8.48
C PHE A 50 -12.33 -3.40 9.02
N THR A 51 -13.59 -3.18 8.63
CA THR A 51 -14.74 -4.01 9.05
C THR A 51 -15.11 -5.05 8.00
N LEU A 52 -14.57 -4.97 6.79
CA LEU A 52 -14.87 -5.88 5.67
C LEU A 52 -14.19 -7.25 5.79
N GLY A 53 -13.34 -7.48 6.80
CA GLY A 53 -12.70 -8.79 7.04
C GLY A 53 -11.60 -9.18 6.05
N VAL A 54 -11.29 -8.34 5.05
CA VAL A 54 -10.32 -8.62 3.97
C VAL A 54 -8.85 -8.37 4.34
N GLY A 55 -8.51 -8.40 5.63
CA GLY A 55 -7.13 -8.23 6.10
C GLY A 55 -6.53 -6.84 5.86
N CYS A 56 -7.35 -5.82 5.61
CA CYS A 56 -6.88 -4.44 5.45
C CYS A 56 -6.26 -3.93 6.77
N ARG A 57 -5.05 -3.38 6.66
CA ARG A 57 -4.28 -2.90 7.81
C ARG A 57 -4.20 -1.37 7.78
N LYS A 58 -4.48 -0.73 8.92
CA LYS A 58 -4.33 0.72 9.06
C LYS A 58 -2.89 1.10 8.78
N MET A 59 -2.68 2.00 7.82
CA MET A 59 -1.36 2.52 7.53
C MET A 59 -1.08 3.61 8.56
N THR A 60 -0.23 3.34 9.54
CA THR A 60 0.26 4.34 10.47
C THR A 60 1.60 4.86 9.99
N ILE A 61 2.06 6.01 10.50
CA ILE A 61 3.40 6.54 10.21
C ILE A 61 4.47 5.46 10.50
N PHE A 62 4.39 4.81 11.66
CA PHE A 62 5.25 3.68 12.03
C PHE A 62 5.21 2.56 11.00
N ARG A 63 4.02 2.06 10.64
CA ARG A 63 3.92 1.01 9.63
C ARG A 63 4.52 1.45 8.31
N ALA A 64 4.25 2.68 7.88
CA ALA A 64 4.79 3.18 6.63
C ALA A 64 6.34 3.20 6.67
N MET A 65 6.94 3.71 7.75
CA MET A 65 8.40 3.75 7.93
C MET A 65 9.05 2.36 7.96
N PHE A 66 8.44 1.37 8.62
CA PHE A 66 9.02 0.04 8.81
C PHE A 66 8.60 -0.98 7.76
N THR A 67 7.72 -0.61 6.83
CA THR A 67 7.21 -1.51 5.80
C THR A 67 8.05 -1.42 4.54
N PRO A 68 8.84 -2.47 4.21
CA PRO A 68 9.65 -2.46 2.99
C PRO A 68 8.80 -2.59 1.72
N TRP A 69 7.62 -3.22 1.81
CA TRP A 69 6.73 -3.44 0.68
C TRP A 69 5.91 -2.19 0.30
N LEU A 70 6.32 -0.95 0.58
CA LEU A 70 5.62 0.21 0.00
C LEU A 70 6.29 0.71 -1.30
N PRO A 71 5.53 0.87 -2.39
CA PRO A 71 6.13 1.21 -3.67
C PRO A 71 6.59 2.68 -3.63
N PRO A 72 7.62 3.06 -4.40
CA PRO A 72 8.21 4.40 -4.33
C PRO A 72 7.24 5.53 -4.72
N GLY A 73 6.19 5.21 -5.48
CA GLY A 73 5.10 6.13 -5.87
C GLY A 73 3.90 6.16 -4.91
N CYS A 74 3.96 5.46 -3.78
CA CYS A 74 2.91 5.54 -2.77
C CYS A 74 2.90 6.93 -2.10
N GLY A 75 1.72 7.54 -1.93
CA GLY A 75 1.61 8.88 -1.34
C GLY A 75 2.21 8.99 0.08
N TYR A 76 2.13 7.93 0.89
CA TYR A 76 2.80 7.87 2.20
C TYR A 76 4.33 7.91 2.10
N VAL A 77 4.89 7.24 1.09
CA VAL A 77 6.33 7.24 0.81
C VAL A 77 6.76 8.61 0.28
N ALA A 78 5.96 9.21 -0.60
CA ALA A 78 6.21 10.54 -1.13
C ALA A 78 6.21 11.61 -0.02
N TRP A 79 5.20 11.60 0.85
CA TRP A 79 5.14 12.48 2.01
C TRP A 79 6.37 12.32 2.91
N ALA A 80 6.78 11.09 3.20
CA ALA A 80 7.93 10.84 4.05
C ALA A 80 9.25 11.31 3.43
N LYS A 81 9.45 11.09 2.13
CA LYS A 81 10.59 11.65 1.38
C LYS A 81 10.64 13.17 1.49
N ALA A 82 9.50 13.84 1.34
CA ALA A 82 9.40 15.29 1.45
C ALA A 82 9.74 15.81 2.86
N HIS A 83 9.56 14.99 3.90
CA HIS A 83 9.90 15.35 5.29
C HIS A 83 11.27 14.79 5.73
N HIS A 84 12.10 14.30 4.79
CA HIS A 84 13.40 13.68 5.07
C HIS A 84 13.33 12.50 6.06
N ILE A 85 12.18 11.82 6.14
CA ILE A 85 11.99 10.65 6.98
C ILE A 85 12.49 9.42 6.22
N ARG A 86 13.44 8.70 6.83
CA ARG A 86 13.99 7.47 6.26
C ARG A 86 12.92 6.37 6.26
N PHE A 87 12.56 5.88 5.08
CA PHE A 87 11.71 4.71 4.91
C PHE A 87 12.52 3.41 4.88
N ALA A 88 11.81 2.29 5.10
CA ALA A 88 12.34 0.95 4.97
C ALA A 88 13.08 0.79 3.63
N ARG A 89 14.13 -0.03 3.68
CA ARG A 89 15.08 -0.27 2.58
C ARG A 89 14.32 -0.59 1.30
N ARG A 90 14.71 0.01 0.17
CA ARG A 90 14.10 -0.31 -1.14
C ARG A 90 14.21 -1.82 -1.35
N VAL A 91 13.07 -2.43 -1.58
CA VAL A 91 12.95 -3.81 -2.05
C VAL A 91 12.63 -3.80 -3.52
N GLU A 92 13.03 -4.87 -4.20
CA GLU A 92 12.64 -5.12 -5.56
C GLU A 92 11.16 -5.48 -5.63
N TRP A 93 10.48 -4.85 -6.58
CA TRP A 93 9.06 -4.99 -6.82
C TRP A 93 8.84 -5.75 -8.11
N ILE A 94 8.27 -6.93 -7.98
CA ILE A 94 7.86 -7.73 -9.13
C ILE A 94 6.34 -7.64 -9.20
N ILE A 95 5.83 -7.07 -10.29
CA ILE A 95 4.39 -7.07 -10.58
C ILE A 95 4.14 -8.28 -11.46
N GLU A 96 3.25 -9.16 -11.03
CA GLU A 96 2.81 -10.27 -11.86
C GLU A 96 2.17 -9.75 -13.16
N PRO A 97 2.56 -10.26 -14.35
CA PRO A 97 2.07 -9.77 -15.65
C PRO A 97 0.55 -9.96 -15.86
#